data_AF-A0A1S4ER22-F1
#
_entry.id   AF-A0A1S4ER22-F1
#
_cell.length_a   1.000
_cell.length_b   1.000
_cell.length_c   1.000
_cell.angle_alpha   90.00
_cell.angle_beta   90.00
_cell.angle_gamma   90.00
#
_symmetry.space_group_name_H-M   'P 1'
#
loop_
_entity.id
_entity.type
_entity.pdbx_description
1 polymer ?
#
loop_
_entity_poly.entity_id
_entity_poly.type
_entity_poly.pdbx_seq_one_letter_code
_entity_poly.pdbx_strand_id
1 'polypeptide(L)' 'MGDTCTRGCRFCSIKTSRAPPPLDPKEPINTATAIASWGIDYIVLTSVDRDDLPDGGSNHFAETVREIKKM' A
#
# COMPACT_ATOMS: atom_id res chain seq x y z
N MET A 1 0.74 -1.62 -1.65
CA MET A 1 0.06 -1.41 -2.94
C MET A 1 0.97 -1.81 -4.12
N GLY A 2 1.73 -2.89 -3.96
CA GLY A 2 2.79 -3.28 -4.88
C GLY A 2 4.05 -2.41 -4.81
N ASP A 3 5.00 -2.68 -5.72
CA ASP A 3 6.32 -2.06 -5.83
C ASP A 3 6.49 -1.19 -7.08
N THR A 4 5.39 -0.94 -7.80
CA THR A 4 5.37 -0.31 -9.12
C THR A 4 4.37 0.85 -9.14
N CYS A 5 4.88 2.07 -9.38
CA CYS A 5 4.14 3.31 -9.39
C CYS A 5 3.62 3.67 -10.80
N THR A 6 2.46 4.31 -10.87
CA THR A 6 1.93 4.87 -12.12
C THR A 6 2.65 6.15 -12.56
N ARG A 7 3.36 6.81 -11.63
CA ARG A 7 4.14 8.03 -11.89
C ARG A 7 5.65 7.78 -11.91
N GLY A 8 6.34 8.50 -12.80
CA GLY A 8 7.79 8.43 -13.00
C GLY A 8 8.53 9.64 -12.46
N CYS A 9 8.58 9.80 -11.13
CA CYS A 9 9.31 10.89 -10.49
C CYS A 9 10.83 10.74 -10.73
N ARG A 10 11.50 11.80 -11.21
CA ARG A 10 12.93 11.75 -11.60
C ARG A 10 13.91 11.41 -10.47
N PHE A 11 13.47 11.53 -9.22
CA PHE A 11 14.28 11.26 -8.03
C PHE A 11 13.92 9.91 -7.36
N CYS A 12 12.81 9.28 -7.75
CA CYS A 12 12.28 8.11 -7.05
C CYS A 12 12.83 6.81 -7.65
N SER A 13 13.24 5.86 -6.80
CA SER A 13 13.80 4.57 -7.20
C SER A 13 12.76 3.47 -7.41
N ILE A 14 11.47 3.77 -7.27
CA ILE A 14 10.37 2.83 -7.44
C ILE A 14 10.14 2.51 -8.92
N LYS A 15 9.84 1.24 -9.24
CA LYS A 15 9.54 0.82 -10.62
C LYS A 15 8.38 1.63 -11.16
N THR A 16 8.41 2.00 -12.43
CA THR A 16 7.32 2.78 -13.05
C THR A 16 6.63 1.96 -14.12
N SER A 17 5.30 1.88 -14.06
CA SER A 17 4.46 1.33 -15.12
C SER A 17 3.12 2.04 -15.14
N ARG A 18 2.62 2.39 -16.33
CA ARG A 18 1.26 2.92 -16.49
C ARG A 18 0.17 1.88 -16.19
N ALA A 19 0.51 0.60 -16.29
CA ALA A 19 -0.37 -0.52 -15.99
C ALA A 19 0.37 -1.44 -15.00
N PRO A 20 0.39 -1.10 -13.70
CA PRO A 20 0.97 -1.96 -12.68
C PRO A 20 0.11 -3.23 -12.49
N PRO A 21 0.65 -4.27 -11.82
CA PRO A 21 -0.14 -5.44 -11.44
C PRO A 21 -1.40 -5.06 -10.63
N PRO A 22 -2.45 -5.90 -10.68
CA PRO A 22 -3.66 -5.66 -9.90
C PRO A 22 -3.35 -5.61 -8.41
N LEU A 23 -4.14 -4.82 -7.68
CA LEU A 23 -4.00 -4.70 -6.23
C LEU A 23 -4.42 -6.00 -5.56
N ASP A 24 -3.62 -6.50 -4.61
CA ASP A 24 -3.99 -7.66 -3.81
C ASP A 24 -5.08 -7.29 -2.80
N PRO A 25 -6.31 -7.82 -2.90
CA PRO A 25 -7.38 -7.50 -1.96
C PRO A 25 -7.08 -7.93 -0.52
N LYS A 26 -6.15 -8.86 -0.30
CA LYS A 26 -5.74 -9.34 1.03
C LYS A 26 -4.55 -8.58 1.60
N GLU A 27 -3.95 -7.64 0.86
CA GLU A 27 -2.84 -6.82 1.36
C GLU A 27 -3.15 -6.12 2.71
N PRO A 28 -4.36 -5.57 2.98
CA PRO A 28 -4.67 -4.92 4.26
C PRO A 28 -4.56 -5.86 5.45
N ILE A 29 -5.23 -7.02 5.37
CA ILE A 29 -5.25 -8.02 6.46
C ILE A 29 -3.87 -8.66 6.65
N ASN A 30 -3.17 -8.96 5.55
CA ASN A 30 -1.82 -9.55 5.60
C ASN A 30 -0.83 -8.57 6.23
N THR A 31 -0.92 -7.28 5.87
CA THR A 31 -0.06 -6.22 6.44
C THR A 31 -0.31 -6.05 7.93
N ALA A 32 -1.58 -5.98 8.36
CA ALA A 32 -1.95 -5.87 9.77
C ALA A 32 -1.45 -7.08 10.58
N THR A 33 -1.62 -8.29 10.05
CA THR A 33 -1.16 -9.54 10.69
C THR A 33 0.36 -9.55 10.85
N ALA A 34 1.11 -9.11 9.83
CA ALA A 34 2.57 -9.02 9.90
C ALA A 34 3.02 -8.01 10.97
N ILE A 35 2.42 -6.81 11.00
CA ILE A 35 2.76 -5.76 11.98
C ILE A 35 2.47 -6.23 13.42
N ALA A 36 1.32 -6.87 13.65
CA ALA A 36 0.95 -7.39 14.96
C ALA A 36 1.98 -8.42 15.50
N SER A 37 2.62 -9.18 14.60
CA SER A 37 3.65 -10.16 14.97
C SER A 37 5.00 -9.53 15.37
N TRP A 38 5.24 -8.26 15.03
CA TRP A 38 6.54 -7.61 15.23
C TRP A 38 6.71 -6.94 16.59
N GLY A 39 5.62 -6.71 17.33
CA GLY A 39 5.68 -6.12 18.67
C GLY A 39 6.30 -4.72 18.70
N ILE A 40 6.00 -3.90 17.70
CA ILE A 40 6.55 -2.54 17.55
C ILE A 40 5.51 -1.48 17.92
N ASP A 41 5.98 -0.39 18.53
CA ASP A 41 5.10 0.70 18.99
C ASP A 41 4.77 1.71 17.89
N TYR A 42 5.57 1.76 16.82
CA TYR A 42 5.45 2.77 15.78
C TYR A 42 5.77 2.21 14.40
N ILE A 43 4.94 2.57 13.42
CA ILE A 43 5.09 2.20 12.01
C ILE A 43 4.89 3.40 11.09
N VAL A 44 5.52 3.34 9.93
CA VAL A 44 5.26 4.24 8.80
C VAL A 44 4.64 3.43 7.68
N LEU A 45 3.43 3.80 7.28
CA LEU A 45 2.76 3.23 6.12
C LEU A 45 2.94 4.16 4.92
N THR A 46 3.39 3.60 3.79
CA THR A 46 3.59 4.34 2.55
C THR A 46 2.99 3.57 1.38
N SER A 47 2.73 4.26 0.26
CA SER A 47 2.19 3.68 -0.96
C SER A 47 2.84 4.28 -2.20
N VAL A 48 2.65 3.62 -3.33
CA VAL A 48 2.91 4.16 -4.66
C VAL A 48 1.66 4.88 -5.18
N ASP A 49 1.82 5.78 -6.15
CA ASP A 49 0.66 6.37 -6.84
C ASP A 49 -0.03 5.33 -7.72
N ARG A 50 -1.35 5.19 -7.56
CA ARG A 50 -2.23 4.28 -8.29
C ARG A 50 -3.29 5.05 -9.08
N ASP A 51 -2.83 5.86 -10.04
CA ASP A 51 -3.69 6.63 -10.94
C ASP A 51 -4.57 5.71 -11.83
N ASP A 52 -4.30 4.39 -11.86
CA ASP A 52 -5.11 3.37 -12.53
C ASP A 52 -6.39 2.98 -11.77
N LEU A 53 -6.50 3.34 -10.48
CA LEU A 53 -7.67 3.05 -9.65
C LEU A 53 -8.63 4.26 -9.59
N PRO A 54 -9.96 4.06 -9.60
CA PRO A 54 -10.93 5.15 -9.53
C PRO A 54 -10.81 6.04 -8.29
N ASP A 55 -10.37 5.47 -7.16
CA ASP A 55 -10.20 6.15 -5.87
C ASP A 55 -8.72 6.47 -5.56
N GLY A 56 -7.83 6.26 -6.53
CA GLY A 56 -6.38 6.38 -6.35
C GLY A 56 -5.79 5.41 -5.31
N GLY A 57 -6.56 4.43 -4.83
CA GLY A 57 -6.17 3.53 -3.75
C GLY A 57 -6.46 4.01 -2.33
N SER A 58 -7.18 5.13 -2.17
CA SER A 58 -7.52 5.70 -0.87
C SER A 58 -8.29 4.73 0.03
N ASN A 59 -9.24 3.97 -0.51
CA ASN A 59 -9.99 2.99 0.27
C ASN A 59 -9.09 1.84 0.74
N HIS A 60 -8.14 1.41 -0.09
CA HIS A 60 -7.20 0.36 0.28
C HIS A 60 -6.32 0.77 1.46
N PHE A 61 -5.76 1.99 1.38
CA PHE A 61 -4.95 2.55 2.46
C PHE A 61 -5.74 2.70 3.77
N ALA A 62 -6.98 3.19 3.67
CA ALA A 62 -7.88 3.28 4.81
C ALA A 62 -8.20 1.91 5.43
N GLU A 63 -8.41 0.88 4.61
CA GLU A 63 -8.64 -0.48 5.09
C GLU A 63 -7.41 -1.03 5.80
N THR A 64 -6.20 -0.83 5.27
CA THR A 64 -4.96 -1.24 5.94
C THR A 64 -4.85 -0.61 7.34
N VAL A 65 -5.13 0.69 7.47
CA VAL A 65 -5.13 1.36 8.77
C VAL A 65 -6.21 0.82 9.71
N ARG A 66 -7.42 0.52 9.19
CA ARG A 66 -8.50 -0.09 9.98
C ARG A 66 -8.10 -1.47 10.49
N GLU A 67 -7.55 -2.33 9.64
CA GLU A 67 -7.10 -3.67 10.02
C GLU A 67 -5.97 -3.62 11.04
N ILE A 68 -4.99 -2.72 10.89
CA ILE A 68 -3.91 -2.54 11.88
C ILE A 68 -4.47 -2.17 13.25
N LYS A 69 -5.50 -1.31 13.33
CA LYS A 69 -6.10 -0.86 14.60
C LYS A 69 -7.03 -1.88 15.24
N LYS A 70 -7.43 -2.95 14.54
CA LYS A 70 -8.27 -4.02 15.08
C LYS A 70 -7.46 -5.08 15.83
N MET A 71 -6.16 -5.16 15.57
CA MET A 71 -5.21 -6.10 16.19
C MET A 71 -4.69 -5.55 17.52
#